data_AF-A0AAV9KGM2-F1
#
_entry.id   AF-A0AAV9KGM2-F1
#
_cell.length_a   1.000
_cell.length_b   1.000
_cell.length_c   1.000
_cell.angle_alpha   90.00
_cell.angle_beta   90.00
_cell.angle_gamma   90.00
#
_symmetry.space_group_name_H-M   'P 1'
#
loop_
_entity.id
_entity.type
_entity.pdbx_description
1 polymer ?
#
loop_
_entity_poly.entity_id
_entity_poly.type
_entity_poly.pdbx_seq_one_letter_code
_entity_poly.pdbx_strand_id
1 'polypeptide(L)'
;MPLFESPHASFDRYMEDKSRVFKPIFPDNRGTQRLNEEEWRIRMEPIGFLLLTAWPVVNMRLRCKTNAKEYPSAVPTHTSMVLEFKITKWDLEGVIESSEFRLSMEGVLYPIEEKEEEAASKIMKNVAASMQHKVRNNLLADYAKAKFKKETPKNPKLND
;
A
#
# COMPACT_ATOMS: atom_id res chain seq x y z
N MET A 1 0.07 29.42 1.82
CA MET A 1 -1.20 28.96 2.41
C MET A 1 -1.67 27.74 1.65
N PRO A 2 -1.82 26.55 2.27
CA PRO A 2 -2.51 25.46 1.60
C PRO A 2 -4.02 25.75 1.67
N LEU A 3 -4.64 25.82 0.50
CA LEU A 3 -6.09 26.00 0.32
C LEU A 3 -6.80 24.65 0.44
N PHE A 4 -8.03 24.75 0.98
CA PHE A 4 -9.13 23.79 0.96
C PHE A 4 -9.14 22.71 2.05
N GLU A 5 -9.85 22.97 3.16
CA GLU A 5 -11.00 22.14 3.54
C GLU A 5 -11.84 22.77 4.66
N SER A 6 -13.13 22.45 4.68
CA SER A 6 -14.05 22.82 5.76
C SER A 6 -13.83 21.85 6.92
N PRO A 7 -13.63 22.31 8.16
CA PRO A 7 -13.44 21.47 9.35
C PRO A 7 -14.60 20.50 9.69
N HIS A 8 -15.65 20.45 8.86
CA HIS A 8 -16.94 19.80 9.13
C HIS A 8 -17.34 18.77 8.06
N ALA A 9 -16.42 18.29 7.21
CA ALA A 9 -16.75 17.23 6.25
C ALA A 9 -16.84 15.88 6.98
N SER A 10 -17.97 15.18 6.85
CA SER A 10 -18.15 13.86 7.44
C SER A 10 -17.27 12.79 6.77
N PHE A 11 -17.02 11.66 7.44
CA PHE A 11 -16.26 10.51 6.93
C PHE A 11 -16.78 10.04 5.59
N ASP A 12 -18.11 9.95 5.50
CA ASP A 12 -18.85 9.60 4.28
C ASP A 12 -18.47 10.53 3.13
N ARG A 13 -18.52 11.84 3.38
CA ARG A 13 -18.15 12.88 2.42
C ARG A 13 -16.65 12.91 2.11
N TYR A 14 -15.79 12.53 3.06
CA TYR A 14 -14.36 12.43 2.86
C TYR A 14 -14.01 11.28 1.91
N MET A 15 -14.64 10.12 2.04
CA MET A 15 -14.37 8.98 1.14
C MET A 15 -15.13 9.03 -0.19
N GLU A 16 -16.14 9.88 -0.34
CA GLU A 16 -16.77 10.15 -1.65
C GLU A 16 -15.73 10.56 -2.68
N ASP A 17 -14.80 11.45 -2.29
CA ASP A 17 -13.64 11.77 -3.11
C ASP A 17 -12.48 10.81 -2.82
N LYS A 18 -12.57 9.62 -3.41
CA LYS A 18 -11.56 8.56 -3.30
C LYS A 18 -10.13 9.03 -3.62
N SER A 19 -9.98 10.07 -4.46
CA SER A 19 -8.66 10.60 -4.81
C SER A 19 -8.00 11.34 -3.64
N ARG A 20 -8.80 11.94 -2.74
CA ARG A 20 -8.31 12.63 -1.54
C ARG A 20 -7.70 11.69 -0.51
N VAL A 21 -8.18 10.46 -0.44
CA VAL A 21 -7.67 9.43 0.49
C VAL A 21 -6.17 9.15 0.25
N PHE A 22 -5.68 9.39 -0.96
CA PHE A 22 -4.26 9.21 -1.31
C PHE A 22 -3.39 10.45 -1.05
N LYS A 23 -4.00 11.64 -0.93
CA LYS A 23 -3.29 12.91 -0.74
C LYS A 23 -2.44 12.93 0.56
N PRO A 24 -2.90 12.35 1.69
CA PRO A 24 -2.07 12.21 2.89
C PRO A 24 -0.86 11.29 2.75
N ILE A 25 -0.89 10.40 1.76
CA ILE A 25 0.18 9.41 1.51
C ILE A 25 1.17 9.94 0.47
N PHE A 26 0.67 10.64 -0.55
CA PHE A 26 1.45 11.19 -1.66
C PHE A 26 1.07 12.66 -1.87
N PRO A 27 1.57 13.57 -1.02
CA PRO A 27 1.13 14.98 -0.98
C PRO A 27 1.39 15.74 -2.29
N ASP A 28 2.34 15.28 -3.10
CA ASP A 28 2.74 15.95 -4.34
C ASP A 28 1.99 15.46 -5.60
N ASN A 29 1.08 14.48 -5.51
CA ASN A 29 0.40 13.83 -6.64
C ASN A 29 1.33 13.23 -7.73
N ARG A 30 2.65 13.43 -7.67
CA ARG A 30 3.66 12.99 -8.65
C ARG A 30 3.75 11.48 -8.82
N GLY A 31 3.14 10.71 -7.92
CA GLY A 31 3.14 9.25 -7.93
C GLY A 31 1.78 8.59 -8.12
N THR A 32 0.66 9.33 -8.10
CA THR A 32 -0.68 8.73 -8.13
C THR A 32 -1.34 8.94 -9.48
N GLN A 33 -1.56 7.86 -10.22
CA GLN A 33 -2.26 7.82 -11.49
C GLN A 33 -3.55 7.01 -11.35
N ARG A 34 -4.70 7.60 -11.65
CA ARG A 34 -5.96 6.85 -11.72
C ARG A 34 -5.96 5.94 -12.95
N LEU A 35 -6.13 4.64 -12.75
CA LEU A 35 -6.23 3.65 -13.84
C LEU A 35 -7.68 3.47 -14.29
N ASN A 36 -8.62 3.47 -13.34
CA ASN A 36 -10.05 3.42 -13.58
C ASN A 36 -10.83 4.02 -12.39
N GLU A 37 -12.14 3.81 -12.33
CA GLU A 37 -12.97 4.41 -11.28
C GLU A 37 -12.65 3.95 -9.86
N GLU A 38 -12.15 2.72 -9.71
CA GLU A 38 -11.86 2.07 -8.43
C GLU A 38 -10.38 1.75 -8.21
N GLU A 39 -9.50 2.04 -9.16
CA GLU A 39 -8.11 1.59 -9.12
C GLU A 39 -7.12 2.71 -9.46
N TRP A 40 -6.08 2.80 -8.64
CA TRP A 40 -5.01 3.80 -8.76
C TRP A 40 -3.66 3.10 -8.79
N ARG A 41 -2.80 3.53 -9.70
CA ARG A 41 -1.38 3.23 -9.70
C ARG A 41 -0.66 4.26 -8.86
N ILE A 42 0.13 3.80 -7.92
CA ILE A 42 0.74 4.60 -6.88
C ILE A 42 2.23 4.26 -6.83
N ARG A 43 3.07 5.20 -7.24
CA ARG A 43 4.50 5.17 -6.98
C ARG A 43 4.74 5.68 -5.56
N MET A 44 5.35 4.84 -4.75
CA MET A 44 5.68 5.16 -3.36
C MET A 44 7.03 5.87 -3.23
N GLU A 45 7.30 6.39 -2.04
CA GLU A 45 8.62 6.91 -1.68
C GLU A 45 9.71 5.85 -1.92
N PRO A 46 10.89 6.27 -2.42
CA PRO A 46 11.98 5.36 -2.70
C PRO A 46 12.47 4.64 -1.44
N ILE A 47 12.80 3.36 -1.59
CA ILE A 47 13.40 2.54 -0.56
C ILE A 47 14.88 2.39 -0.87
N GLY A 48 15.70 3.05 -0.06
CA GLY A 48 17.13 2.77 -0.02
C GLY A 48 17.39 1.42 0.64
N PHE A 49 18.15 0.56 -0.04
CA PHE A 49 18.57 -0.74 0.47
C PHE A 49 19.99 -1.07 0.00
N LEU A 50 20.92 -1.22 0.96
CA LEU A 50 22.36 -1.40 0.69
C LEU A 50 22.90 -0.28 -0.21
N LEU A 51 23.20 -0.58 -1.47
CA LEU A 51 23.70 0.34 -2.50
C LEU A 51 22.69 0.59 -3.63
N LEU A 52 21.46 0.07 -3.50
CA LEU A 52 20.39 0.20 -4.48
C LEU A 52 19.28 1.09 -3.94
N THR A 53 18.55 1.72 -4.87
CA THR A 53 17.30 2.41 -4.58
C THR A 53 16.20 1.73 -5.38
N ALA A 54 15.16 1.28 -4.70
CA ALA A 54 13.97 0.71 -5.32
C ALA A 54 12.82 1.71 -5.22
N TRP A 55 12.02 1.82 -6.27
CA TRP A 55 10.78 2.60 -6.28
C TRP A 55 9.60 1.64 -6.32
N PRO A 56 8.93 1.40 -5.18
CA PRO A 56 7.75 0.55 -5.15
C PRO A 56 6.62 1.21 -5.92
N VAL A 57 5.98 0.46 -6.82
CA VAL A 57 4.79 0.92 -7.54
C VAL A 57 3.68 -0.09 -7.30
N VAL A 58 2.53 0.36 -6.84
CA VAL A 58 1.38 -0.52 -6.55
C VAL A 58 0.15 -0.06 -7.30
N ASN A 59 -0.65 -1.01 -7.76
CA ASN A 59 -2.03 -0.75 -8.12
C ASN A 59 -2.89 -1.07 -6.89
N MET A 60 -3.58 -0.06 -6.39
CA MET A 60 -4.47 -0.17 -5.25
C MET A 60 -5.91 0.04 -5.72
N ARG A 61 -6.77 -0.92 -5.40
CA ARG A 61 -8.21 -0.82 -5.60
C ARG A 61 -8.88 -0.33 -4.32
N LEU A 62 -9.73 0.68 -4.42
CA LEU A 62 -10.56 1.21 -3.32
C LEU A 62 -12.04 1.09 -3.64
N ARG A 63 -12.80 0.51 -2.70
CA ARG A 63 -14.25 0.37 -2.77
C ARG A 63 -14.89 0.92 -1.52
N CYS A 64 -15.84 1.83 -1.70
CA CYS A 64 -16.69 2.31 -0.62
C CYS A 64 -17.94 1.44 -0.62
N LYS A 65 -18.25 0.82 0.51
CA LYS A 65 -19.48 0.08 0.74
C LYS A 65 -20.33 0.83 1.75
N THR A 66 -21.57 1.11 1.41
CA THR A 66 -22.56 1.77 2.28
C THR A 66 -23.66 0.81 2.76
N ASN A 67 -23.67 -0.42 2.25
CA ASN A 67 -24.61 -1.46 2.65
C ASN A 67 -24.02 -2.32 3.77
N ALA A 68 -24.50 -2.13 4.99
CA ALA A 68 -24.03 -2.84 6.18
C ALA A 68 -24.09 -4.38 6.07
N LYS A 69 -24.95 -4.92 5.20
CA LYS A 69 -25.04 -6.38 4.94
C LYS A 69 -23.82 -6.94 4.22
N GLU A 70 -23.01 -6.08 3.59
CA GLU A 70 -21.81 -6.46 2.84
C GLU A 70 -20.51 -6.31 3.67
N TYR A 71 -20.64 -5.95 4.95
CA TYR A 71 -19.50 -5.71 5.83
C TYR A 71 -19.02 -7.01 6.49
N PRO A 72 -17.70 -7.14 6.73
CA PRO A 72 -17.19 -8.19 7.59
C PRO A 72 -17.84 -8.15 8.98
N SER A 73 -18.03 -9.31 9.61
CA SER A 73 -18.67 -9.43 10.94
C SER A 73 -17.96 -8.68 12.07
N ALA A 74 -16.70 -8.28 11.86
CA ALA A 74 -15.92 -7.45 12.78
C ALA A 74 -16.25 -5.95 12.70
N VAL A 75 -17.01 -5.50 11.71
CA VAL A 75 -17.42 -4.09 11.57
C VAL A 75 -18.71 -3.86 12.38
N PRO A 76 -18.78 -2.82 13.23
CA PRO A 76 -19.98 -2.51 13.99
C PRO A 76 -21.19 -2.24 13.08
N THR A 77 -22.37 -2.71 13.47
CA THR A 77 -23.61 -2.61 12.69
C THR A 77 -24.11 -1.17 12.47
N HIS A 78 -23.64 -0.22 13.29
CA HIS A 78 -23.96 1.20 13.18
C HIS A 78 -23.03 1.97 12.23
N THR A 79 -22.08 1.29 11.60
CA THR A 79 -21.16 1.90 10.63
C THR A 79 -21.93 2.31 9.38
N SER A 80 -21.86 3.58 8.99
CA SER A 80 -22.51 4.11 7.78
C SER A 80 -21.82 3.68 6.48
N MET A 81 -20.49 3.60 6.53
CA MET A 81 -19.67 3.33 5.37
C MET A 81 -18.35 2.65 5.73
N VAL A 82 -17.91 1.78 4.84
CA VAL A 82 -16.66 1.04 4.93
C VAL A 82 -15.84 1.27 3.66
N LEU A 83 -14.55 1.57 3.82
CA LEU A 83 -13.59 1.59 2.72
C LEU A 83 -12.79 0.29 2.69
N GLU A 84 -12.99 -0.52 1.66
CA GLU A 84 -12.15 -1.67 1.38
C GLU A 84 -11.00 -1.25 0.46
N PHE A 85 -9.79 -1.71 0.80
CA PHE A 85 -8.61 -1.50 -0.03
C PHE A 85 -7.89 -2.80 -0.31
N LYS A 86 -7.33 -2.93 -1.52
CA LYS A 86 -6.58 -4.10 -1.94
C LYS A 86 -5.48 -3.75 -2.93
N ILE A 87 -4.28 -4.32 -2.74
CA ILE A 87 -3.24 -4.32 -3.76
C ILE A 87 -3.57 -5.38 -4.80
N THR A 88 -3.76 -4.95 -6.04
CA THR A 88 -4.10 -5.83 -7.18
C THR A 88 -2.88 -6.17 -8.03
N LYS A 89 -1.92 -5.25 -8.10
CA LYS A 89 -0.64 -5.41 -8.79
C LYS A 89 0.43 -4.65 -8.05
N TRP A 90 1.67 -5.09 -8.16
CA TRP A 90 2.83 -4.36 -7.66
C TRP A 90 3.99 -4.50 -8.66
N ASP A 91 4.93 -3.59 -8.57
CA ASP A 91 6.18 -3.53 -9.33
C ASP A 91 7.28 -2.89 -8.47
N LEU A 92 8.54 -3.16 -8.82
CA LEU A 92 9.71 -2.57 -8.18
C LEU A 92 10.64 -2.01 -9.27
N GLU A 93 10.55 -0.70 -9.48
CA GLU A 93 11.45 -0.05 -10.41
C GLU A 93 12.84 0.16 -9.75
N GLY A 94 13.91 0.08 -10.56
CA GLY A 94 15.29 0.25 -10.07
C GLY A 94 15.95 -1.04 -9.56
N VAL A 95 15.26 -2.18 -9.58
CA VAL A 95 15.80 -3.50 -9.25
C VAL A 95 15.67 -4.42 -10.47
N ILE A 96 16.77 -5.03 -10.90
CA ILE A 96 16.86 -5.72 -12.20
C ILE A 96 16.16 -7.11 -12.16
N GLU A 97 16.10 -7.77 -10.98
CA GLU A 97 15.44 -9.08 -10.84
C GLU A 97 14.91 -9.28 -9.40
N SER A 98 13.59 -9.35 -9.20
CA SER A 98 12.98 -9.86 -7.97
C SER A 98 11.99 -10.97 -8.30
N SER A 99 12.47 -12.20 -8.49
CA SER A 99 11.66 -13.30 -9.03
C SER A 99 10.67 -13.93 -8.03
N GLU A 100 10.76 -13.61 -6.73
CA GLU A 100 9.91 -14.22 -5.69
C GLU A 100 9.14 -13.21 -4.82
N PHE A 101 9.26 -11.91 -5.10
CA PHE A 101 8.60 -10.88 -4.31
C PHE A 101 7.07 -11.01 -4.42
N ARG A 102 6.38 -11.03 -3.28
CA ARG A 102 4.90 -11.02 -3.23
C ARG A 102 4.44 -9.92 -2.28
N LEU A 103 3.97 -8.82 -2.86
CA LEU A 103 3.27 -7.78 -2.11
C LEU A 103 1.77 -7.97 -2.24
N SER A 104 1.17 -8.41 -1.14
CA SER A 104 -0.27 -8.41 -0.93
C SER A 104 -0.58 -7.60 0.32
N MET A 105 -1.61 -6.77 0.22
CA MET A 105 -2.22 -6.08 1.35
C MET A 105 -3.69 -5.86 0.99
N GLU A 106 -4.56 -6.23 1.91
CA GLU A 106 -6.00 -6.07 1.79
C GLU A 106 -6.52 -5.75 3.18
N GLY A 107 -7.50 -4.87 3.26
CA GLY A 107 -8.04 -4.44 4.53
C GLY A 107 -9.26 -3.56 4.37
N VAL A 108 -9.82 -3.21 5.52
CA VAL A 108 -11.10 -2.55 5.64
C VAL A 108 -10.96 -1.42 6.65
N LEU A 109 -11.40 -0.23 6.28
CA LEU A 109 -11.35 0.97 7.10
C LEU A 109 -12.77 1.46 7.36
N TYR A 110 -13.03 1.86 8.60
CA TYR A 110 -14.29 2.43 9.02
C TYR A 110 -14.03 3.45 10.15
N PRO A 111 -14.90 4.45 10.33
CA PRO A 111 -14.71 5.46 11.36
C PRO A 111 -14.98 4.84 12.74
N ILE A 112 -14.11 5.15 13.71
CA ILE A 112 -14.27 4.67 15.09
C ILE A 112 -14.72 5.83 16.00
N GLU A 113 -14.37 7.10 15.72
CA GLU A 113 -14.77 8.30 16.48
C GLU A 113 -14.74 9.61 15.63
N GLU A 114 -15.33 10.70 16.17
CA GLU A 114 -15.79 11.96 15.52
C GLU A 114 -14.77 12.81 14.75
N LYS A 115 -13.46 12.53 14.78
CA LYS A 115 -12.46 13.24 13.95
C LYS A 115 -12.04 12.40 12.77
N GLU A 116 -12.96 12.35 11.82
CA GLU A 116 -13.01 11.38 10.73
C GLU A 116 -11.88 11.55 9.69
N GLU A 117 -11.46 12.78 9.41
CA GLU A 117 -10.37 13.08 8.48
C GLU A 117 -9.00 12.67 9.05
N GLU A 118 -8.75 12.99 10.32
CA GLU A 118 -7.49 12.66 10.99
C GLU A 118 -7.33 11.14 11.12
N ALA A 119 -8.44 10.44 11.39
CA ALA A 119 -8.47 8.98 11.41
C ALA A 119 -8.09 8.39 10.04
N ALA A 120 -8.75 8.81 8.96
CA ALA A 120 -8.47 8.30 7.61
C ALA A 120 -7.03 8.59 7.17
N SER A 121 -6.55 9.82 7.39
CA SER A 121 -5.17 10.24 7.10
C SER A 121 -4.14 9.39 7.85
N LYS A 122 -4.34 9.18 9.15
CA LYS A 122 -3.43 8.40 10.00
C LYS A 122 -3.39 6.94 9.61
N ILE A 123 -4.55 6.36 9.29
CA ILE A 123 -4.67 4.98 8.82
C ILE A 123 -3.93 4.80 7.49
N MET A 124 -4.16 5.68 6.52
CA MET A 124 -3.52 5.57 5.21
C MET A 124 -2.00 5.74 5.28
N LYS A 125 -1.48 6.58 6.20
CA LYS A 125 -0.05 6.65 6.52
C LYS A 125 0.48 5.34 7.09
N ASN A 126 -0.27 4.69 7.99
CA ASN A 126 0.12 3.39 8.54
C ASN A 126 0.13 2.28 7.46
N VAL A 127 -0.84 2.29 6.54
CA VAL A 127 -0.87 1.39 5.38
C VAL A 127 0.39 1.56 4.54
N ALA A 128 0.75 2.81 4.21
CA ALA A 128 1.96 3.09 3.44
C ALA A 128 3.25 2.68 4.17
N ALA A 129 3.36 2.96 5.47
CA ALA A 129 4.50 2.55 6.28
C ALA A 129 4.63 1.01 6.35
N SER A 130 3.51 0.30 6.48
CA SER A 130 3.49 -1.16 6.49
C SER A 130 3.93 -1.74 5.14
N MET A 131 3.48 -1.15 4.04
CA MET A 131 3.91 -1.52 2.69
C MET A 131 5.43 -1.31 2.51
N GLN A 132 5.94 -0.16 2.93
CA GLN A 132 7.36 0.17 2.89
C GLN A 132 8.21 -0.84 3.69
N HIS A 133 7.77 -1.19 4.89
CA HIS A 133 8.42 -2.19 5.72
C HIS A 133 8.42 -3.59 5.07
N LYS A 134 7.28 -4.00 4.51
CA LYS A 134 7.16 -5.29 3.81
C LYS A 134 8.07 -5.35 2.58
N VAL A 135 8.14 -4.27 1.81
CA VAL A 135 9.04 -4.22 0.65
C VAL A 135 10.50 -4.39 1.08
N ARG A 136 10.93 -3.63 2.09
CA ARG A 136 12.30 -3.68 2.61
C ARG A 136 12.70 -5.08 3.11
N ASN A 137 11.83 -5.73 3.88
CA ASN A 137 12.11 -7.06 4.42
C ASN A 137 12.23 -8.13 3.32
N ASN A 138 11.45 -8.01 2.26
CA ASN A 138 11.57 -8.92 1.13
C ASN A 138 12.87 -8.67 0.34
N LEU A 139 13.26 -7.41 0.10
CA LEU A 139 14.54 -7.10 -0.54
C LEU A 139 15.73 -7.66 0.24
N LEU A 140 15.68 -7.59 1.57
CA LEU A 140 16.66 -8.24 2.46
C LEU A 140 16.70 -9.76 2.28
N ALA A 141 15.53 -10.41 2.24
CA ALA A 141 15.43 -11.85 2.07
C ALA A 141 15.97 -12.32 0.72
N ASP A 142 15.66 -11.60 -0.37
CA ASP A 142 16.15 -11.92 -1.71
C ASP A 142 17.67 -11.73 -1.81
N TYR A 143 18.21 -10.65 -1.20
CA TYR A 143 19.66 -10.47 -1.09
C TYR A 143 20.34 -11.61 -0.32
N ALA A 144 19.78 -12.00 0.83
CA ALA A 144 20.31 -13.11 1.61
C ALA A 144 20.32 -14.41 0.80
N LYS A 145 19.20 -14.76 0.13
CA LYS A 145 19.12 -15.93 -0.76
C LYS A 145 20.17 -15.89 -1.87
N ALA A 146 20.35 -14.73 -2.51
CA ALA A 146 21.33 -14.56 -3.58
C ALA A 146 22.77 -14.75 -3.07
N LYS A 147 23.07 -14.26 -1.87
CA LYS A 147 24.36 -14.46 -1.21
C LYS A 147 24.58 -15.95 -0.84
N PHE A 148 23.59 -16.60 -0.22
CA PHE A 148 23.67 -18.03 0.11
C PHE A 148 23.87 -18.93 -1.13
N LYS A 149 23.18 -18.64 -2.24
CA LYS A 149 23.37 -19.38 -3.51
C LYS A 149 24.78 -19.23 -4.09
N LYS A 150 25.45 -18.10 -3.85
CA LYS A 150 26.85 -17.88 -4.29
C LYS A 150 27.86 -18.58 -3.38
N GLU A 151 27.52 -18.81 -2.12
CA GLU A 151 28.41 -19.40 -1.11
C GLU A 151 28.34 -20.94 -1.06
N THR A 152 27.34 -21.60 -1.65
CA THR A 152 27.31 -23.06 -1.77
C THR A 152 28.29 -23.55 -2.84
N PRO A 153 29.34 -24.32 -2.51
CA PRO A 153 30.27 -24.87 -3.50
C PRO A 153 29.55 -25.87 -4.40
N LYS A 154 29.73 -25.77 -5.71
CA LYS A 154 29.42 -26.89 -6.62
C LYS A 154 30.39 -28.01 -6.29
N ASN A 155 29.90 -29.07 -5.66
CA ASN A 155 30.69 -30.28 -5.41
C ASN A 155 31.26 -30.76 -6.75
N PRO A 156 32.59 -30.79 -6.96
CA PRO A 156 33.13 -31.36 -8.19
C PRO A 156 32.82 -32.86 -8.15
N LYS A 157 32.10 -33.33 -9.17
CA LYS A 157 31.90 -34.77 -9.37
C LYS A 157 33.27 -35.43 -9.43
N LEU A 158 33.52 -36.33 -8.48
CA LEU A 158 34.63 -37.26 -8.53
C LEU A 158 34.38 -38.15 -9.76
N ASN A 159 35.17 -37.95 -10.80
CA ASN A 159 35.21 -38.85 -11.94
C ASN A 159 36.29 -39.89 -11.63
N ASP A 160 35.87 -41.13 -11.39
CA ASP A 160 36.70 -42.33 -11.49
C ASP A 160 36.88 -42.73 -12.96
#